data_AF-K2BGK8-F1
#
_entry.id   AF-K2BGK8-F1
#
_cell.length_a   1.000
_cell.length_b   1.000
_cell.length_c   1.000
_cell.angle_alpha   90.00
_cell.angle_beta   90.00
_cell.angle_gamma   90.00
#
_symmetry.space_group_name_H-M   'P 1'
#
loop_
_entity.id
_entity.type
_entity.pdbx_description
1 polymer ?
#
loop_
_entity_poly.entity_id
_entity_poly.type
_entity_poly.pdbx_seq_one_letter_code
_entity_poly.pdbx_strand_id
1 'polypeptide(L)'
;MMEQALRDAGFTGIETVDGVIYARSNPALPEFTATPTVDGWQLALAWPVRATDAQIAAWTALHPAAPMDVYQGETRITLMATAESLPLWAELAEAMVAQCVAWRRDTRQRDEGM
;
A
#
# COMPACT_ATOMS: atom_id res chain seq x y z
N MET A 1 -3.42 -13.34 -16.47
CA MET A 1 -2.64 -12.08 -16.50
C MET A 1 -2.94 -11.30 -15.22
N MET A 2 -1.99 -10.54 -14.67
CA MET A 2 -2.17 -9.84 -13.37
C MET A 2 -3.42 -8.96 -13.36
N GLU A 3 -3.64 -8.20 -14.43
CA GLU A 3 -4.83 -7.38 -14.62
C GLU A 3 -6.16 -8.17 -14.48
N GLN A 4 -6.22 -9.41 -15.00
CA GLN A 4 -7.40 -10.28 -14.82
C GLN A 4 -7.52 -10.77 -13.38
N ALA A 5 -6.40 -11.14 -12.74
CA ALA A 5 -6.40 -11.57 -11.35
C ALA A 5 -6.90 -10.46 -10.42
N LEU A 6 -6.55 -9.21 -10.68
CA LEU A 6 -7.08 -8.04 -9.98
C LEU A 6 -8.61 -7.91 -10.16
N ARG A 7 -9.12 -8.10 -11.38
CA ARG A 7 -10.59 -8.09 -11.62
C ARG A 7 -11.29 -9.21 -10.86
N ASP A 8 -10.75 -10.43 -10.93
CA ASP A 8 -11.32 -11.61 -10.28
C ASP A 8 -11.31 -11.47 -8.75
N ALA A 9 -10.31 -10.78 -8.20
CA ALA A 9 -10.21 -10.46 -6.78
C ALA A 9 -11.05 -9.24 -6.35
N GLY A 10 -11.82 -8.63 -7.26
CA GLY A 10 -12.78 -7.56 -6.95
C GLY A 10 -12.18 -6.16 -6.86
N PHE A 11 -10.94 -5.96 -7.31
CA PHE A 11 -10.32 -4.64 -7.37
C PHE A 11 -11.03 -3.74 -8.40
N THR A 12 -10.99 -2.43 -8.17
CA THR A 12 -11.71 -1.44 -8.98
C THR A 12 -10.77 -0.41 -9.59
N GLY A 13 -11.24 0.31 -10.63
CA GLY A 13 -10.44 1.34 -11.30
C GLY A 13 -9.16 0.79 -11.96
N ILE A 14 -9.24 -0.40 -12.55
CA ILE A 14 -8.07 -1.09 -13.12
C ILE A 14 -7.73 -0.49 -14.49
N GLU A 15 -6.58 0.16 -14.57
CA GLU A 15 -6.07 0.82 -15.77
C GLU A 15 -4.60 0.45 -16.00
N THR A 16 -4.20 0.22 -17.26
CA THR A 16 -2.81 -0.14 -17.61
C THR A 16 -2.19 0.99 -18.42
N VAL A 17 -1.08 1.54 -17.92
CA VAL A 17 -0.32 2.64 -18.56
C VAL A 17 1.16 2.26 -18.56
N ASP A 18 1.77 2.24 -19.74
CA ASP A 18 3.20 1.92 -19.93
C ASP A 18 3.67 0.63 -19.23
N GLY A 19 2.78 -0.37 -19.15
CA GLY A 19 3.05 -1.67 -18.52
C GLY A 19 2.89 -1.71 -17.00
N VAL A 20 2.53 -0.59 -16.37
CA VAL A 20 2.12 -0.50 -14.96
C VAL A 20 0.60 -0.57 -14.87
N ILE A 21 0.10 -1.38 -13.95
CA ILE A 21 -1.33 -1.45 -13.67
C ILE A 21 -1.63 -0.58 -12.45
N TYR A 22 -2.61 0.29 -12.57
CA TYR A 22 -3.17 1.11 -11.50
C TYR A 22 -4.48 0.48 -11.07
N ALA A 23 -4.74 0.38 -9.76
CA ALA A 23 -5.96 -0.22 -9.22
C ALA A 23 -6.25 0.26 -7.79
N ARG A 24 -7.48 0.04 -7.32
CA ARG A 24 -7.91 0.32 -5.93
C ARG A 24 -8.47 -0.92 -5.28
N SER A 25 -8.05 -1.19 -4.04
CA SER A 25 -8.57 -2.31 -3.22
C SER A 25 -10.04 -2.12 -2.86
N ASN A 26 -10.46 -0.87 -2.66
CA ASN A 26 -11.86 -0.48 -2.68
C ASN A 26 -11.99 1.01 -3.12
N PRO A 27 -13.19 1.48 -3.48
CA PRO A 27 -13.36 2.85 -4.00
C PRO A 27 -12.99 3.99 -3.03
N ALA A 28 -12.91 3.73 -1.73
CA ALA A 28 -12.59 4.72 -0.70
C ALA A 28 -11.08 4.82 -0.37
N LEU A 29 -10.29 3.85 -0.81
CA LEU A 29 -8.84 3.82 -0.61
C LEU A 29 -8.08 4.39 -1.82
N PRO A 30 -6.83 4.83 -1.63
CA PRO A 30 -5.99 5.26 -2.74
C PRO A 30 -5.76 4.18 -3.77
N GLU A 31 -5.28 4.64 -4.90
CA GLU A 31 -4.69 3.81 -5.92
C GLU A 31 -3.36 3.22 -5.48
N PHE A 32 -3.13 1.97 -5.85
CA PHE A 32 -1.83 1.32 -5.82
C PHE A 32 -1.41 0.94 -7.24
N THR A 33 -0.12 0.67 -7.39
CA THR A 33 0.45 0.18 -8.65
C THR A 33 0.82 -1.29 -8.54
N ALA A 34 0.54 -2.08 -9.58
CA ALA A 34 1.21 -3.35 -9.84
C ALA A 34 2.23 -3.13 -10.97
N THR A 35 3.51 -3.30 -10.64
CA THR A 35 4.63 -3.11 -11.59
C THR A 35 5.26 -4.47 -11.89
N PRO A 36 5.55 -4.80 -13.16
CA PRO A 36 6.26 -6.04 -13.50
C PRO A 36 7.71 -5.98 -12.98
N THR A 37 8.17 -7.08 -12.42
CA THR A 37 9.56 -7.29 -11.97
C THR A 37 10.13 -8.56 -12.60
N VAL A 38 11.42 -8.84 -12.39
CA VAL A 38 12.05 -10.09 -12.84
C VAL A 38 11.43 -11.33 -12.19
N ASP A 39 10.88 -11.18 -10.99
CA ASP A 39 10.31 -12.25 -10.16
C ASP A 39 8.79 -12.31 -10.21
N GLY A 40 8.13 -11.51 -11.07
CA GLY A 40 6.69 -11.47 -11.22
C GLY A 40 6.14 -10.06 -11.20
N TRP A 41 5.25 -9.78 -10.24
CA TRP A 41 4.59 -8.48 -10.09
C TRP A 41 4.78 -7.98 -8.66
N GLN A 42 5.07 -6.69 -8.51
CA GLN A 42 5.16 -6.04 -7.21
C GLN A 42 4.01 -5.03 -7.08
N LEU A 43 3.22 -5.17 -6.01
CA LEU A 43 2.22 -4.18 -5.61
C LEU A 43 2.90 -3.12 -4.74
N ALA A 44 2.51 -1.87 -4.91
CA ALA A 44 3.01 -0.76 -4.10
C ALA A 44 1.90 0.26 -3.85
N LEU A 45 1.67 0.59 -2.59
CA LEU A 45 0.73 1.62 -2.13
C LEU A 45 1.51 2.67 -1.34
N ALA A 46 1.43 3.92 -1.76
CA ALA A 46 2.02 5.06 -1.05
C ALA A 46 0.93 5.91 -0.40
N TRP A 47 1.24 6.52 0.74
CA TRP A 47 0.37 7.44 1.45
C TRP A 47 1.15 8.66 1.94
N PRO A 48 0.60 9.89 1.81
CA PRO A 48 1.32 11.14 2.05
C PRO A 48 1.49 11.46 3.55
N VAL A 49 2.21 10.60 4.26
CA VAL A 49 2.70 10.75 5.62
C VAL A 49 4.12 10.19 5.60
N ARG A 50 5.07 10.84 6.26
CA ARG A 50 6.43 10.31 6.40
C ARG A 50 6.55 9.55 7.72
N ALA A 51 6.57 8.23 7.68
CA ALA A 51 6.80 7.40 8.86
C ALA A 51 8.22 7.58 9.41
N THR A 52 8.35 7.45 10.72
CA THR A 52 9.63 7.37 11.43
C THR A 52 10.22 5.96 11.32
N ASP A 53 11.53 5.84 11.54
CA ASP A 53 12.21 4.54 11.50
C ASP A 53 11.62 3.54 12.50
N ALA A 54 11.18 4.00 13.67
CA ALA A 54 10.51 3.15 14.67
C ALA A 54 9.14 2.64 14.19
N GLN A 55 8.36 3.49 13.51
CA GLN A 55 7.07 3.10 12.92
C GLN A 55 7.26 2.10 11.78
N ILE A 56 8.26 2.33 10.92
CA ILE A 56 8.62 1.43 9.83
C ILE A 56 9.04 0.05 10.36
N ALA A 57 9.90 0.03 11.38
CA ALA A 57 10.35 -1.21 12.01
C ALA A 57 9.20 -1.97 12.66
N ALA A 58 8.31 -1.27 13.38
CA ALA A 58 7.15 -1.87 14.02
C ALA A 58 6.17 -2.48 12.99
N TRP A 59 5.86 -1.76 11.91
CA TRP A 59 5.03 -2.28 10.83
C TRP A 59 5.67 -3.51 10.18
N THR A 60 6.94 -3.40 9.80
CA THR A 60 7.63 -4.46 9.06
C THR A 60 7.79 -5.74 9.89
N ALA A 61 7.96 -5.61 11.21
CA ALA A 61 7.96 -6.75 12.12
C ALA A 61 6.58 -7.44 12.20
N LEU A 62 5.49 -6.67 12.13
CA LEU A 62 4.12 -7.20 12.17
C LEU A 62 3.66 -7.78 10.83
N HIS A 63 4.13 -7.21 9.72
CA HIS A 63 3.72 -7.57 8.35
C HIS A 63 4.93 -7.88 7.47
N PRO A 64 5.65 -9.01 7.72
CA PRO A 64 6.88 -9.32 7.00
C PRO A 64 6.68 -9.55 5.50
N ALA A 65 5.46 -9.89 5.06
CA ALA A 65 5.10 -10.04 3.66
C ALA A 65 4.88 -8.70 2.93
N ALA A 66 4.67 -7.61 3.68
CA ALA A 66 4.46 -6.28 3.15
C ALA A 66 5.25 -5.23 3.93
N PRO A 67 6.59 -5.24 3.81
CA PRO A 67 7.45 -4.28 4.50
C PRO A 67 7.07 -2.85 4.13
N MET A 68 7.29 -1.95 5.10
CA MET A 68 7.08 -0.53 4.93
C MET A 68 8.42 0.18 4.69
N ASP A 69 8.42 1.21 3.85
CA ASP A 69 9.56 2.09 3.65
C ASP A 69 9.11 3.54 3.35
N VAL A 70 10.09 4.42 3.11
CA VAL A 70 9.83 5.78 2.62
C VAL A 70 10.23 5.86 1.16
N TYR A 71 9.26 6.17 0.30
CA TYR A 71 9.45 6.37 -1.13
C TYR A 71 8.99 7.77 -1.52
N GLN A 72 9.89 8.57 -2.10
CA GLN A 72 9.63 9.96 -2.49
C GLN A 72 9.04 10.84 -1.35
N GLY A 73 9.43 10.56 -0.10
CA GLY A 73 8.92 11.29 1.07
C GLY A 73 7.59 10.77 1.63
N GLU A 74 6.99 9.76 1.01
CA GLU A 74 5.74 9.13 1.41
C GLU A 74 6.00 7.76 2.04
N THR A 75 5.12 7.35 2.95
CA THR A 75 5.13 5.99 3.49
C THR A 75 4.59 5.05 2.45
N ARG A 76 5.30 3.96 2.18
CA ARG A 76 4.90 2.97 1.18
C ARG A 76 4.95 1.57 1.78
N ILE A 77 4.00 0.73 1.39
CA ILE A 77 4.10 -0.74 1.57
C ILE A 77 4.23 -1.39 0.21
N THR A 78 4.96 -2.50 0.14
CA THR A 78 5.10 -3.29 -1.10
C THR A 78 4.88 -4.77 -0.85
N LEU A 79 4.30 -5.50 -1.81
CA LEU A 79 4.06 -6.94 -1.71
C LEU A 79 4.31 -7.62 -3.05
N MET A 80 5.02 -8.75 -3.06
CA MET A 80 5.15 -9.58 -4.25
C MET A 80 3.83 -10.32 -4.53
N ALA A 81 3.26 -10.05 -5.69
CA ALA A 81 1.90 -10.44 -6.04
C ALA A 81 1.87 -11.85 -6.65
N THR A 82 0.99 -12.67 -6.09
CA THR A 82 0.41 -13.84 -6.74
C THR A 82 -1.11 -13.69 -6.69
N ALA A 83 -1.87 -14.52 -7.42
CA ALA A 83 -3.33 -14.44 -7.37
C ALA A 83 -3.86 -14.67 -5.93
N GLU A 84 -3.18 -15.54 -5.18
CA GLU A 84 -3.52 -15.92 -3.81
C GLU A 84 -3.18 -14.83 -2.78
N SER A 85 -2.26 -13.91 -3.09
CA SER A 85 -1.88 -12.82 -2.18
C SER A 85 -2.74 -11.56 -2.34
N LEU A 86 -3.58 -11.49 -3.37
CA LEU A 86 -4.44 -10.32 -3.63
C LEU A 86 -5.45 -10.04 -2.49
N PRO A 87 -6.12 -11.03 -1.87
CA PRO A 87 -6.95 -10.76 -0.70
C PRO A 87 -6.16 -10.15 0.46
N LEU A 88 -4.97 -10.69 0.74
CA LEU A 88 -4.07 -10.17 1.78
C LEU A 88 -3.64 -8.72 1.47
N TRP A 89 -3.36 -8.41 0.20
CA TRP A 89 -3.04 -7.03 -0.20
C TRP A 89 -4.17 -6.04 0.11
N ALA A 90 -5.43 -6.43 -0.12
CA ALA A 90 -6.57 -5.55 0.18
C ALA A 90 -6.67 -5.23 1.68
N GLU A 91 -6.48 -6.24 2.54
CA GLU A 91 -6.47 -6.08 4.00
C GLU A 91 -5.30 -5.17 4.46
N LEU A 92 -4.10 -5.39 3.90
CA LEU A 92 -2.90 -4.61 4.24
C LEU A 92 -3.01 -3.16 3.76
N ALA A 93 -3.61 -2.91 2.60
CA ALA A 93 -3.86 -1.57 2.09
C ALA A 93 -4.77 -0.77 3.05
N GLU A 94 -5.84 -1.39 3.54
CA GLU A 94 -6.73 -0.78 4.53
C GLU A 94 -6.01 -0.52 5.86
N ALA A 95 -5.28 -1.52 6.36
CA ALA A 95 -4.52 -1.39 7.60
C ALA A 95 -3.46 -0.27 7.51
N MET A 96 -2.77 -0.16 6.38
CA MET A 96 -1.74 0.86 6.16
C MET A 96 -2.33 2.26 6.16
N VAL A 97 -3.45 2.46 5.46
CA VAL A 97 -4.15 3.75 5.43
C VAL A 97 -4.67 4.11 6.82
N ALA A 98 -5.31 3.17 7.53
CA ALA A 98 -5.79 3.40 8.89
C ALA A 98 -4.64 3.81 9.84
N GLN A 99 -3.51 3.10 9.76
CA GLN A 99 -2.32 3.38 10.55
C GLN A 99 -1.73 4.77 10.25
N CYS A 100 -1.62 5.13 8.96
CA CYS A 100 -1.11 6.45 8.57
C CYS A 100 -2.06 7.59 8.95
N VAL A 101 -3.37 7.37 8.89
CA VAL A 101 -4.38 8.33 9.35
C VAL A 101 -4.25 8.57 10.85
N ALA A 102 -4.04 7.50 11.64
CA ALA A 102 -3.80 7.62 13.08
C ALA A 102 -2.54 8.46 13.37
N TRP A 103 -1.41 8.14 12.74
CA TRP A 103 -0.16 8.90 12.91
C TRP A 103 -0.30 10.39 12.54
N ARG A 104 -1.03 10.69 11.46
CA ARG A 104 -1.28 12.08 11.05
C ARG A 104 -2.12 12.82 12.10
N ARG A 105 -3.12 12.16 12.71
CA ARG A 105 -3.94 12.75 13.77
C ARG A 105 -3.12 13.03 15.02
N ASP A 106 -2.27 12.10 15.43
CA ASP A 106 -1.41 12.26 16.61
C ASP A 106 -0.42 13.42 16.44
N THR A 107 0.12 13.58 15.23
CA THR A 107 1.03 14.70 14.91
C THR A 107 0.32 16.04 15.03
N ARG A 108 -0.90 16.17 14.50
CA ARG A 108 -1.69 17.41 14.59
C ARG A 108 -2.07 17.77 16.03
N GLN A 109 -2.48 16.78 16.83
CA GLN A 109 -2.81 17.02 18.24
C GLN A 109 -1.60 17.54 19.03
N ARG A 110 -0.39 17.07 18.70
CA ARG A 110 0.84 17.57 19.31
C ARG A 110 1.15 19.01 18.90
N ASP A 111 0.86 19.38 17.66
CA ASP A 111 1.13 20.72 17.13
C ASP A 111 0.09 21.78 17.58
N GLU A 112 -1.15 21.37 17.84
CA GLU A 112 -2.25 22.25 18.30
C GLU A 112 -2.32 22.41 19.83
N GLY A 113 -1.57 21.61 20.59
CA GLY A 113 -1.63 21.51 22.06
C GLY A 113 -0.51 22.22 22.84
N MET A 114 0.24 23.14 22.22
CA MET A 114 1.25 23.99 22.90
C MET A 114 0.82 25.45 22.99
#